data_AF-A0A1F9XRP0-F1
#
_entry.id   AF-A0A1F9XRP0-F1
#
_cell.length_a   1.000
_cell.length_b   1.000
_cell.length_c   1.000
_cell.angle_alpha   90.00
_cell.angle_beta   90.00
_cell.angle_gamma   90.00
#
_symmetry.space_group_name_H-M   'P 1'
#
loop_
_entity.id
_entity.type
_entity.pdbx_description
1 polymer ?
#
loop_
_entity_poly.entity_id
_entity_poly.type
_entity_poly.pdbx_seq_one_letter_code
_entity_poly.pdbx_strand_id
1 'polypeptide(L)'
;MDDKQKLLNYFFYLAPVWFLLETFLWPGFRAGVVTGGNPWGNALFYSAEAGLGAAIWFKLPYADTSALIENVIYLIFCMKFIMFTPLDIAMSLDNDMPRTTEMINNYRASLPGIIYSMAHVVFRIKKSISMN
;
A
#
# COMPACT_ATOMS: atom_id res chain seq x y z
N MET A 1 0.38 4.05 -24.52
CA MET A 1 -0.43 3.79 -23.32
C MET A 1 -1.41 4.94 -23.20
N ASP A 2 -2.71 4.65 -23.10
CA ASP A 2 -3.74 5.68 -22.93
C ASP A 2 -3.42 6.51 -21.67
N ASP A 3 -3.66 7.82 -21.69
CA ASP A 3 -3.40 8.71 -20.55
C ASP A 3 -4.19 8.27 -19.31
N LYS A 4 -5.37 7.66 -19.52
CA LYS A 4 -6.15 7.06 -18.44
C LYS A 4 -5.52 5.81 -17.83
N GLN A 5 -4.64 5.10 -18.54
CA GLN A 5 -3.87 3.97 -17.99
C GLN A 5 -2.63 4.47 -17.23
N LYS A 6 -2.00 5.55 -17.71
CA LYS A 6 -0.88 6.21 -16.99
C LYS A 6 -1.31 6.66 -15.60
N LEU A 7 -2.49 7.28 -15.53
CA LEU A 7 -3.06 7.77 -14.29
C LEU A 7 -3.45 6.64 -13.32
N LEU A 8 -3.72 5.43 -13.79
CA LEU A 8 -4.01 4.31 -12.87
C LEU A 8 -2.75 3.63 -12.35
N ASN A 9 -1.69 3.65 -13.16
CA ASN A 9 -0.41 3.04 -12.83
C ASN A 9 0.56 4.02 -12.13
N TYR A 10 0.13 5.23 -11.76
CA TYR A 10 1.03 6.24 -11.17
C TYR A 10 1.72 5.72 -9.89
N PHE A 11 1.06 4.86 -9.12
CA PHE A 11 1.66 4.29 -7.90
C PHE A 11 2.94 3.51 -8.19
N PHE A 12 2.96 2.76 -9.28
CA PHE A 12 4.14 2.02 -9.73
C PHE A 12 5.21 2.95 -10.31
N TYR A 13 4.82 3.97 -11.08
CA TYR A 13 5.76 4.92 -11.69
C TYR A 13 6.41 5.86 -10.68
N LEU A 14 5.65 6.26 -9.65
CA LEU A 14 6.09 7.18 -8.62
C LEU A 14 6.46 6.45 -7.33
N ALA A 15 6.68 5.14 -7.36
CA ALA A 15 7.05 4.34 -6.19
C ALA A 15 8.21 4.94 -5.37
N PRO A 16 9.28 5.49 -5.98
CA PRO A 16 10.34 6.17 -5.22
C PRO A 16 9.85 7.42 -4.47
N VAL A 17 8.92 8.18 -5.07
CA VAL A 17 8.33 9.35 -4.43
C VAL A 17 7.45 8.92 -3.25
N TRP A 18 6.65 7.87 -3.43
CA TRP A 18 5.83 7.30 -2.36
C TRP A 18 6.67 6.76 -1.22
N PHE A 19 7.82 6.15 -1.50
CA PHE A 19 8.78 5.72 -0.47
C PHE A 19 9.30 6.89 0.36
N LEU A 20 9.69 8.00 -0.29
CA LEU A 20 10.15 9.20 0.41
C LEU A 20 9.03 9.82 1.24
N LEU A 21 7.82 9.92 0.68
CA LEU A 21 6.66 10.40 1.40
C LEU A 21 6.39 9.53 2.63
N GLU A 22 6.39 8.21 2.49
CA GLU A 22 6.16 7.30 3.61
C GLU A 22 7.28 7.37 4.66
N THR A 23 8.53 7.55 4.24
CA THR A 23 9.67 7.59 5.18
C THR A 23 9.72 8.88 5.99
N PHE A 24 9.42 10.02 5.36
CA PHE A 24 9.68 11.34 5.96
C PHE A 24 8.42 12.11 6.37
N LEU A 25 7.29 11.90 5.69
CA LEU A 25 6.09 12.72 5.85
C LEU A 25 4.89 11.91 6.35
N TRP A 26 4.83 10.62 6.02
CA TRP A 26 3.68 9.77 6.30
C TRP A 26 4.08 8.35 6.72
N PRO A 27 4.67 8.18 7.91
CA PRO A 27 5.10 6.86 8.40
C PRO A 27 3.97 5.83 8.43
N GLY A 28 4.28 4.62 7.98
CA GLY A 28 3.34 3.50 7.99
C GLY A 28 2.22 3.59 6.94
N PHE A 29 2.42 4.39 5.88
CA PHE A 29 1.45 4.60 4.81
C PHE A 29 1.05 3.31 4.07
N ARG A 30 1.67 2.98 2.95
CA ARG A 30 1.22 1.90 2.06
C ARG A 30 2.07 0.66 2.30
N ALA A 31 3.38 0.83 2.23
CA ALA A 31 4.31 -0.26 2.46
C ALA A 31 4.24 -0.76 3.91
N GLY A 32 4.04 0.15 4.86
CA GLY A 32 3.95 -0.15 6.29
C GLY A 32 2.85 -1.14 6.66
N VAL A 33 1.75 -1.15 5.92
CA VAL A 33 0.66 -2.13 6.08
C VAL A 33 1.12 -3.55 5.78
N VAL A 34 2.02 -3.70 4.81
CA VAL A 34 2.53 -4.99 4.36
C VAL A 34 3.74 -5.43 5.19
N THR A 35 4.58 -4.48 5.60
CA THR A 35 5.92 -4.74 6.15
C THR A 35 5.99 -4.58 7.67
N GLY A 36 4.93 -4.06 8.29
CA GLY A 36 4.93 -3.66 9.70
C GLY A 36 5.69 -2.35 9.97
N GLY A 37 5.96 -1.55 8.94
CA GLY A 37 6.63 -0.25 9.07
C GLY A 37 8.16 -0.31 9.20
N ASN A 38 8.76 -1.49 9.01
CA ASN A 38 10.22 -1.63 8.99
C ASN A 38 10.82 -0.93 7.75
N PRO A 39 11.81 -0.03 7.89
CA PRO A 39 12.46 0.65 6.77
C PRO A 39 12.95 -0.27 5.65
N TRP A 40 13.51 -1.44 5.99
CA TRP A 40 14.00 -2.41 5.00
C TRP A 40 12.86 -3.06 4.23
N GLY A 41 11.78 -3.41 4.93
CA GLY A 41 10.58 -3.93 4.29
C GLY A 41 9.95 -2.90 3.36
N ASN A 42 9.88 -1.63 3.80
CA ASN A 42 9.36 -0.53 3.01
C ASN A 42 10.19 -0.31 1.74
N ALA A 43 11.52 -0.30 1.86
CA ALA A 43 12.41 -0.18 0.72
C ALA A 43 12.22 -1.32 -0.29
N LEU A 44 12.08 -2.56 0.18
CA LEU A 44 11.82 -3.72 -0.68
C LEU A 44 10.47 -3.62 -1.40
N PHE A 45 9.41 -3.24 -0.68
CA PHE A 45 8.09 -3.05 -1.26
C PHE A 45 8.12 -2.02 -2.39
N TYR A 46 8.65 -0.83 -2.14
CA TYR A 46 8.71 0.22 -3.17
C TYR A 46 9.70 -0.07 -4.29
N SER A 47 10.75 -0.85 -4.03
CA SER A 47 11.63 -1.35 -5.09
C SER A 47 10.89 -2.31 -6.03
N ALA A 48 10.06 -3.20 -5.48
CA ALA A 48 9.22 -4.09 -6.28
C ALA A 48 8.18 -3.30 -7.10
N GLU A 49 7.55 -2.27 -6.51
CA GLU A 49 6.63 -1.40 -7.22
C GLU A 49 7.30 -0.61 -8.35
N ALA A 50 8.50 -0.07 -8.11
CA ALA A 50 9.27 0.62 -9.13
C ALA A 50 9.66 -0.34 -10.28
N GLY A 51 10.02 -1.59 -9.94
CA GLY A 51 10.28 -2.65 -10.92
C GLY A 51 9.06 -2.98 -11.77
N LEU A 52 7.87 -3.09 -11.15
CA LEU A 52 6.60 -3.26 -11.86
C LEU A 52 6.29 -2.04 -12.74
N GLY A 53 6.54 -0.82 -12.25
CA GLY A 53 6.39 0.41 -13.01
C GLY A 53 7.27 0.40 -14.27
N ALA A 54 8.55 0.05 -14.13
CA ALA A 54 9.45 -0.11 -15.26
C ALA A 54 8.95 -1.19 -16.24
N ALA A 55 8.51 -2.35 -15.73
CA ALA A 55 8.00 -3.43 -16.56
C ALA A 55 6.75 -3.04 -17.38
N ILE A 56 5.82 -2.29 -16.77
CA ILE A 56 4.64 -1.75 -17.47
C ILE A 56 5.08 -0.71 -18.51
N TRP A 57 6.03 0.17 -18.18
CA TRP A 57 6.54 1.19 -19.09
C TRP A 57 7.16 0.58 -20.35
N PHE A 58 7.96 -0.48 -20.19
CA PHE A 58 8.57 -1.23 -21.29
C PHE A 58 7.63 -2.25 -21.94
N LYS A 59 6.36 -2.33 -21.49
CA LYS A 59 5.33 -3.24 -22.00
C LYS A 59 5.76 -4.72 -21.98
N LEU A 60 6.43 -5.13 -20.91
CA LEU A 60 6.83 -6.52 -20.74
C LEU A 60 5.61 -7.43 -20.62
N PRO A 61 5.68 -8.68 -21.12
CA PRO A 61 4.60 -9.63 -20.99
C PRO A 61 4.29 -9.87 -19.50
N TYR A 62 3.00 -9.99 -19.18
CA TYR A 62 2.47 -10.20 -17.83
C TYR A 62 2.62 -9.04 -16.83
N ALA A 63 3.25 -7.91 -17.18
CA ALA A 63 3.45 -6.80 -16.25
C ALA A 63 2.13 -6.26 -15.66
N ASP A 64 1.10 -6.11 -16.50
CA ASP A 64 -0.23 -5.67 -16.04
C ASP A 64 -0.89 -6.69 -15.10
N THR A 65 -0.76 -7.99 -15.41
CA THR A 65 -1.28 -9.08 -14.57
C THR A 65 -0.58 -9.11 -13.22
N SER A 66 0.75 -9.01 -13.19
CA SER A 66 1.53 -8.95 -11.95
C SER A 66 1.16 -7.75 -11.10
N ALA A 67 0.95 -6.58 -11.72
CA ALA A 67 0.51 -5.39 -11.02
C ALA A 67 -0.95 -5.48 -10.51
N LEU A 68 -1.82 -6.28 -11.14
CA LEU A 68 -3.15 -6.57 -10.59
C LEU A 68 -3.07 -7.51 -9.38
N ILE A 69 -2.20 -8.51 -9.43
CA ILE A 69 -1.98 -9.44 -8.32
C ILE A 69 -1.41 -8.68 -7.10
N GLU A 70 -0.40 -7.83 -7.28
CA GLU A 70 0.12 -6.98 -6.20
C GLU A 70 -0.98 -6.15 -5.56
N ASN A 71 -1.80 -5.47 -6.38
CA ASN A 71 -2.95 -4.71 -5.92
C ASN A 71 -3.95 -5.53 -5.09
N VAL A 72 -4.27 -6.76 -5.50
CA VAL A 72 -5.18 -7.65 -4.75
C VAL A 72 -4.56 -8.06 -3.42
N ILE A 73 -3.29 -8.45 -3.42
CA ILE A 73 -2.55 -8.79 -2.19
C ILE A 73 -2.55 -7.59 -1.25
N TYR A 74 -2.23 -6.40 -1.77
CA TYR A 74 -2.21 -5.16 -1.00
C TYR A 74 -3.59 -4.87 -0.36
N LEU A 75 -4.70 -5.06 -1.07
CA LEU A 75 -6.04 -4.90 -0.48
C LEU A 75 -6.30 -5.87 0.68
N ILE A 76 -5.86 -7.12 0.57
CA ILE A 76 -5.99 -8.11 1.66
C ILE A 76 -5.26 -7.62 2.91
N PHE A 77 -4.04 -7.12 2.75
CA PHE A 77 -3.26 -6.55 3.86
C PHE A 77 -3.93 -5.30 4.46
N CYS A 78 -4.52 -4.43 3.65
CA CYS A 78 -5.27 -3.28 4.14
C CYS A 78 -6.50 -3.68 4.95
N MET A 79 -7.28 -4.65 4.46
CA MET A 79 -8.42 -5.19 5.20
C MET A 79 -7.97 -5.81 6.52
N LYS A 80 -6.89 -6.58 6.51
CA LYS A 80 -6.29 -7.15 7.72
C LYS A 80 -5.94 -6.04 8.73
N PHE A 81 -5.27 -4.98 8.29
CA PHE A 81 -4.89 -3.86 9.16
C PHE A 81 -6.11 -3.15 9.76
N ILE A 82 -7.10 -2.80 8.94
CA ILE A 82 -8.31 -2.10 9.41
C ILE A 82 -9.11 -2.96 10.40
N MET A 83 -9.19 -4.27 10.18
CA MET A 83 -9.99 -5.15 11.04
C MET A 83 -9.26 -5.58 12.31
N PHE A 84 -7.98 -5.96 12.21
CA PHE A 84 -7.26 -6.58 13.32
C PHE A 84 -6.47 -5.57 14.16
N THR A 85 -5.95 -4.48 13.59
CA THR A 85 -5.16 -3.53 14.39
C THR A 85 -5.96 -2.87 15.52
N PRO A 86 -7.25 -2.51 15.37
CA PRO A 86 -8.07 -2.05 16.50
C PRO A 86 -8.26 -3.12 17.58
N LEU A 87 -8.36 -4.40 17.20
CA LEU A 87 -8.47 -5.50 18.15
C LEU A 87 -7.16 -5.68 18.93
N ASP A 88 -6.02 -5.63 18.24
CA ASP A 88 -4.68 -5.70 18.86
C ASP A 88 -4.47 -4.53 19.84
N ILE A 89 -4.93 -3.32 19.48
CA ILE A 89 -4.92 -2.15 20.36
C ILE A 89 -5.80 -2.38 21.59
N ALA A 90 -7.03 -2.90 21.41
CA ALA A 90 -7.94 -3.17 22.52
C ALA A 90 -7.35 -4.19 23.51
N MET A 91 -6.74 -5.27 22.99
CA MET A 91 -6.04 -6.26 23.82
C MET A 91 -4.84 -5.65 24.54
N SER A 92 -4.11 -4.73 23.90
CA SER A 92 -2.95 -4.07 24.51
C SER A 92 -3.37 -3.09 25.62
N LEU A 93 -4.55 -2.46 25.49
CA LEU A 93 -5.16 -1.64 26.55
C LEU A 93 -5.59 -2.49 27.75
N ASP A 94 -6.22 -3.64 27.51
CA ASP A 94 -6.70 -4.54 28.57
C ASP A 94 -5.53 -5.13 29.39
N ASN A 95 -4.39 -5.37 28.74
CA ASN A 95 -3.18 -5.90 29.38
C ASN A 95 -2.20 -4.82 29.88
N ASP A 96 -2.60 -3.55 29.85
CA ASP A 96 -1.79 -2.38 30.25
C ASP A 96 -0.37 -2.39 29.65
N MET A 97 -0.27 -2.79 28.37
CA MET A 97 1.02 -3.01 27.73
C MET A 97 1.75 -1.68 27.47
N PRO A 98 3.08 -1.66 27.65
CA PRO A 98 3.88 -0.52 27.22
C PRO A 98 3.76 -0.37 25.70
N ARG A 99 3.71 0.89 25.22
CA ARG A 99 3.64 1.30 23.79
C ARG A 99 2.26 1.28 23.13
N THR A 100 1.19 1.03 23.86
CA THR A 100 -0.19 1.12 23.33
C THR A 100 -0.52 2.49 22.72
N THR A 101 -0.05 3.59 23.32
CA THR A 101 -0.21 4.94 22.76
C THR A 101 0.51 5.12 21.42
N GLU A 102 1.69 4.51 21.26
CA GLU A 102 2.46 4.53 20.00
C GLU A 102 1.68 3.79 18.90
N MET A 103 1.13 2.61 19.22
CA MET A 103 0.30 1.83 18.29
C MET A 103 -0.95 2.61 17.84
N ILE A 104 -1.66 3.26 18.78
CA ILE A 104 -2.83 4.09 18.46
C ILE A 104 -2.46 5.24 17.54
N ASN A 105 -1.37 5.95 17.83
CA ASN A 105 -0.94 7.10 17.03
C ASN A 105 -0.50 6.67 15.63
N ASN A 106 0.23 5.56 15.51
CA ASN A 106 0.63 5.00 14.21
C ASN A 106 -0.59 4.57 13.40
N TYR A 107 -1.55 3.86 14.02
CA TYR A 107 -2.79 3.46 13.36
C TYR A 107 -3.57 4.68 12.83
N ARG A 108 -3.74 5.71 13.66
CA ARG A 108 -4.42 6.96 13.27
C ARG A 108 -3.69 7.71 12.16
N ALA A 109 -2.36 7.76 12.21
CA ALA A 109 -1.56 8.44 11.21
C ALA A 109 -1.64 7.72 9.86
N SER A 110 -1.56 6.38 9.83
CA SER A 110 -1.58 5.58 8.59
C SER A 110 -2.94 5.56 7.89
N LEU A 111 -4.04 5.60 8.66
CA LEU A 111 -5.40 5.36 8.17
C LEU A 111 -5.83 6.14 6.91
N PRO A 112 -5.66 7.49 6.82
CA PRO A 112 -6.17 8.23 5.67
C PRO A 112 -5.49 7.82 4.37
N GLY A 113 -4.20 7.46 4.45
CA GLY A 113 -3.43 7.04 3.31
C GLY A 113 -3.79 5.61 2.87
N ILE A 114 -4.01 4.71 3.83
CA ILE A 114 -4.52 3.37 3.54
C ILE A 114 -5.87 3.45 2.82
N ILE A 115 -6.80 4.27 3.33
CA ILE A 115 -8.13 4.45 2.71
C ILE A 115 -8.00 4.99 1.29
N TYR A 116 -7.14 6.00 1.08
CA TYR A 116 -6.87 6.54 -0.25
C TYR A 116 -6.31 5.49 -1.20
N SER A 117 -5.31 4.73 -0.75
CA SER A 117 -4.65 3.68 -1.52
C SER A 117 -5.63 2.56 -1.87
N MET A 118 -6.45 2.11 -0.92
CA MET A 118 -7.52 1.15 -1.16
C MET A 118 -8.51 1.63 -2.21
N ALA A 119 -9.00 2.86 -2.10
CA ALA A 119 -9.93 3.43 -3.07
C ALA A 119 -9.34 3.41 -4.48
N HIS A 120 -8.11 3.92 -4.64
CA HIS A 120 -7.40 3.94 -5.92
C HIS A 120 -7.21 2.53 -6.49
N VAL A 121 -6.78 1.57 -5.66
CA VAL A 121 -6.55 0.18 -6.08
C VAL A 121 -7.86 -0.48 -6.52
N VAL A 122 -8.97 -0.28 -5.79
CA VAL A 122 -10.30 -0.76 -6.17
C VAL A 122 -10.74 -0.16 -7.51
N PHE A 123 -10.55 1.15 -7.72
CA PHE A 123 -10.87 1.79 -9.00
C PHE A 123 -10.05 1.20 -10.15
N ARG A 124 -8.75 0.94 -9.94
CA ARG A 124 -7.88 0.31 -10.93
C ARG A 124 -8.35 -1.11 -11.27
N ILE A 125 -8.60 -1.95 -10.27
CA ILE A 125 -9.09 -3.33 -10.48
C ILE A 125 -10.42 -3.32 -11.23
N LYS A 126 -11.38 -2.50 -10.80
CA LYS A 126 -12.70 -2.40 -11.45
C LYS A 126 -12.56 -2.03 -12.93
N LYS A 127 -11.70 -1.07 -13.26
CA LYS A 127 -11.50 -0.66 -14.65
C LYS A 127 -10.79 -1.74 -15.46
N SER A 128 -9.79 -2.42 -14.91
CA SER A 128 -9.12 -3.53 -15.60
C SER A 128 -10.07 -4.68 -15.90
N ILE A 129 -11.02 -4.99 -15.01
CA ILE A 129 -12.06 -5.99 -15.27
C ILE A 129 -13.02 -5.52 -16.37
N SER A 130 -13.44 -4.25 -16.36
CA SER A 130 -14.37 -3.69 -17.35
C SER A 130 -13.80 -3.54 -18.76
N MET A 131 -12.48 -3.61 -18.93
CA MET A 131 -11.79 -3.49 -20.23
C MET A 131 -11.47 -4.85 -20.86
N ASN A 132 -11.72 -5.94 -20.13
CA ASN A 132 -11.69 -7.32 -20.63
C ASN A 132 -13.10 -7.81 -20.96
#